data_AF-A0A534ATG9-F1
#
_entry.id   AF-A0A534ATG9-F1
#
_cell.length_a   1.000
_cell.length_b   1.000
_cell.length_c   1.000
_cell.angle_alpha   90.00
_cell.angle_beta   90.00
_cell.angle_gamma   90.00
#
_symmetry.space_group_name_H-M   'P 1'
#
loop_
_entity.id
_entity.type
_entity.pdbx_description
1 polymer ?
#
loop_
_entity_poly.entity_id
_entity_poly.type
_entity_poly.pdbx_seq_one_letter_code
_entity_poly.pdbx_strand_id
1 'polypeptide(L)'
;MLQIYYLRSAQAMSPRLRMDYQDLALSEAVGASACFPPMFPPFVVLGVYDDAHVSRLALTDGGAFDNVGTATLLEEDCNYIIASDTGALLEVEERAAGGRISLAARVPGILMERIGNLQNEELEYKNALAALGTSADGLYGLAYFHIESQPRLRRRR
;
A
#
# COMPACT_ATOMS: atom_id res chain seq x y z
N MET A 1 3.06 -17.39 17.32
CA MET A 1 2.33 -16.11 17.50
C MET A 1 2.76 -15.21 16.35
N LEU A 2 1.84 -14.84 15.44
CA LEU A 2 2.17 -13.96 14.30
C LEU A 2 2.16 -12.52 14.81
N GLN A 3 3.32 -11.91 14.98
CA GLN A 3 3.42 -10.51 15.33
C GLN A 3 3.64 -9.72 14.03
N ILE A 4 2.58 -9.05 13.56
CA ILE A 4 2.67 -8.12 12.46
C ILE A 4 2.94 -6.76 13.09
N TYR A 5 4.15 -6.26 12.92
CA TYR A 5 4.50 -4.92 13.36
C TYR A 5 4.40 -3.98 12.17
N TYR A 6 3.72 -2.85 12.39
CA TYR A 6 3.75 -1.75 11.46
C TYR A 6 5.14 -1.11 11.46
N LEU A 7 5.69 -0.80 10.28
CA LEU A 7 7.06 -0.31 10.13
C LEU A 7 7.32 0.98 10.92
N ARG A 8 6.35 1.89 11.03
CA ARG A 8 6.55 3.09 11.87
C ARG A 8 6.54 2.76 13.36
N SER A 9 5.69 1.81 13.79
CA SER A 9 5.72 1.31 15.17
C SER A 9 7.06 0.66 15.48
N ALA A 10 7.67 -0.02 14.48
CA ALA A 10 9.02 -0.54 14.57
C ALA A 10 10.06 0.56 14.80
N GLN A 11 10.01 1.63 14.00
CA GLN A 11 10.95 2.76 14.09
C GLN A 11 10.90 3.45 15.44
N ALA A 12 9.72 3.55 16.05
CA ALA A 12 9.55 4.12 17.38
C ALA A 12 10.21 3.26 18.49
N MET A 13 10.35 1.95 18.27
CA MET A 13 10.92 1.01 19.26
C MET A 13 12.44 0.86 19.12
N SER A 14 13.00 1.07 17.93
CA SER A 14 14.44 0.99 17.69
C SER A 14 14.94 2.16 16.84
N PRO A 15 15.74 3.09 17.41
CA PRO A 15 16.33 4.18 16.63
C PRO A 15 17.36 3.71 15.60
N ARG A 16 17.85 2.46 15.71
CA ARG A 16 18.77 1.85 14.74
C ARG A 16 18.08 1.30 13.51
N LEU A 17 16.77 1.06 13.59
CA LEU A 17 16.00 0.44 12.52
C LEU A 17 16.17 1.15 11.17
N ARG A 18 16.27 2.48 11.18
CA ARG A 18 16.50 3.27 9.97
C ARG A 18 17.85 3.00 9.33
N MET A 19 18.90 2.73 10.12
CA MET A 19 20.21 2.33 9.62
C MET A 19 20.21 0.87 9.16
N ASP A 20 19.55 -0.01 9.90
CA ASP A 20 19.49 -1.44 9.57
C ASP A 20 18.79 -1.71 8.22
N TYR A 21 17.88 -0.82 7.78
CA TYR A 21 17.28 -0.91 6.43
C TYR A 21 18.12 -0.31 5.31
N GLN A 22 19.15 0.49 5.60
CA GLN A 22 20.01 1.04 4.54
C GLN A 22 20.76 -0.06 3.79
N ASP A 23 20.94 -1.22 4.43
CA ASP A 23 21.58 -2.39 3.86
C ASP A 23 20.62 -3.32 3.11
N LEU A 24 19.29 -3.04 3.13
CA LEU A 24 18.30 -3.85 2.43
C LEU A 24 18.47 -3.67 0.91
N ALA A 25 18.66 -4.77 0.18
CA ALA A 25 18.76 -4.69 -1.26
C ALA A 25 17.43 -4.22 -1.86
N LEU A 26 17.48 -3.44 -2.95
CA LEU A 26 16.27 -2.99 -3.66
C LEU A 26 15.36 -4.16 -4.03
N SER A 27 15.93 -5.31 -4.42
CA SER A 27 15.17 -6.53 -4.73
C SER A 27 14.42 -7.08 -3.53
N GLU A 28 14.97 -6.94 -2.32
CA GLU A 28 14.31 -7.37 -1.08
C GLU A 28 13.20 -6.39 -0.70
N ALA A 29 13.42 -5.08 -0.87
CA ALA A 29 12.37 -4.07 -0.68
C ALA A 29 11.19 -4.31 -1.63
N VAL A 30 11.46 -4.54 -2.92
CA VAL A 30 10.45 -4.87 -3.93
C VAL A 30 9.76 -6.19 -3.59
N GLY A 31 10.52 -7.21 -3.18
CA GLY A 31 9.99 -8.51 -2.78
C GLY A 31 9.04 -8.41 -1.58
N ALA A 32 9.44 -7.68 -0.54
CA ALA A 32 8.62 -7.43 0.64
C ALA A 32 7.34 -6.66 0.29
N SER A 33 7.46 -5.63 -0.55
CA SER A 33 6.33 -4.83 -1.02
C SER A 33 5.34 -5.62 -1.86
N ALA A 34 5.73 -6.76 -2.46
CA ALA A 34 4.86 -7.59 -3.28
C ALA A 34 4.19 -8.75 -2.51
N CYS A 35 4.43 -8.88 -1.20
CA CYS A 35 3.93 -9.98 -0.37
C CYS A 35 2.43 -9.83 0.00
N PHE A 36 1.53 -9.79 -0.99
CA PHE A 36 0.10 -9.58 -0.75
C PHE A 36 -0.61 -10.86 -0.29
N PRO A 37 -1.41 -10.82 0.79
CA PRO A 37 -2.19 -11.96 1.24
C PRO A 37 -3.34 -12.27 0.25
N PRO A 38 -3.64 -13.56 -0.02
CA PRO A 38 -3.07 -14.78 0.56
C PRO A 38 -1.92 -15.39 -0.26
N MET A 39 -1.44 -14.73 -1.32
CA MET A 39 -0.60 -15.35 -2.34
C MET A 39 0.82 -15.63 -1.88
N PHE A 40 1.41 -14.72 -1.10
CA PHE A 40 2.78 -14.85 -0.62
C PHE A 40 2.85 -14.79 0.90
N PRO A 41 3.73 -15.59 1.54
CA PRO A 41 4.01 -15.41 2.96
C PRO A 41 4.69 -14.05 3.19
N PRO A 42 4.58 -13.47 4.39
CA PRO A 42 5.30 -12.25 4.74
C PRO A 42 6.81 -12.38 4.54
N PHE A 43 7.46 -11.34 4.04
CA PHE A 43 8.91 -11.23 3.96
C PHE A 43 9.49 -11.02 5.36
N VAL A 44 10.46 -11.84 5.74
CA VAL A 44 10.98 -11.85 7.11
C VAL A 44 12.30 -11.13 7.18
N VAL A 45 12.37 -10.10 8.02
CA VAL A 45 13.61 -9.40 8.36
C VAL A 45 13.99 -9.75 9.80
N LEU A 46 15.25 -10.12 10.02
CA LEU A 46 15.79 -10.52 11.32
C LEU A 46 16.81 -9.49 11.80
N GLY A 47 16.98 -9.37 13.12
CA GLY A 47 18.05 -8.55 13.71
C GLY A 47 17.87 -7.03 13.58
N VAL A 48 16.68 -6.58 13.17
CA VAL A 48 16.34 -5.14 13.00
C VAL A 48 15.97 -4.45 14.32
N TYR A 49 15.82 -5.22 15.40
CA TYR A 49 15.66 -4.68 16.76
C TYR A 49 16.64 -5.35 17.71
N ASP A 50 16.85 -4.69 18.85
CA ASP A 50 17.38 -5.33 20.05
C ASP A 50 16.57 -6.63 20.36
N ASP A 51 17.29 -7.72 20.62
CA ASP A 51 16.77 -9.05 20.99
C ASP A 51 15.73 -9.00 22.12
N ALA A 52 15.71 -7.94 22.94
CA ALA A 52 14.75 -7.73 24.00
C ALA A 52 13.33 -7.36 23.54
N HIS A 53 13.14 -6.86 22.30
CA HIS A 53 11.86 -6.29 21.87
C HIS A 53 11.20 -7.04 20.71
N VAL A 54 11.89 -7.19 19.57
CA VAL A 54 11.34 -7.83 18.36
C VAL A 54 12.47 -8.45 17.54
N SER A 55 12.81 -9.72 17.77
CA SER A 55 13.89 -10.38 17.00
C SER A 55 13.53 -10.68 15.54
N ARG A 56 12.24 -10.56 15.17
CA ARG A 56 11.71 -10.90 13.86
C ARG A 56 10.62 -9.93 13.42
N LEU A 57 10.83 -9.27 12.29
CA LEU A 57 9.82 -8.48 11.61
C LEU A 57 9.25 -9.25 10.41
N ALA A 58 7.94 -9.25 10.26
CA ALA A 58 7.24 -9.85 9.13
C ALA A 58 6.55 -8.73 8.32
N LEU A 59 7.04 -8.47 7.11
CA LEU A 59 6.54 -7.46 6.18
C LEU A 59 5.54 -8.09 5.21
N THR A 60 4.45 -7.39 4.95
CA THR A 60 3.45 -7.75 3.93
C THR A 60 3.35 -6.60 2.93
N ASP A 61 2.66 -6.84 1.82
CA ASP A 61 2.41 -5.84 0.79
C ASP A 61 1.86 -4.52 1.35
N GLY A 62 2.30 -3.44 0.73
CA GLY A 62 2.00 -2.07 1.16
C GLY A 62 0.56 -1.65 0.92
N GLY A 63 -0.22 -2.37 0.11
CA GLY A 63 -1.56 -1.95 -0.31
C GLY A 63 -2.56 -1.77 0.83
N ALA A 64 -2.37 -2.47 1.95
CA ALA A 64 -3.18 -2.28 3.14
C ALA A 64 -2.89 -0.97 3.90
N PHE A 65 -1.89 -0.20 3.47
CA PHE A 65 -1.50 1.06 4.07
C PHE A 65 -1.40 2.19 3.03
N ASP A 66 -0.68 1.94 1.94
CA ASP A 66 -0.44 2.88 0.85
C ASP A 66 -0.59 2.15 -0.49
N ASN A 67 -1.83 2.06 -0.98
CA ASN A 67 -2.16 1.27 -2.18
C ASN A 67 -1.78 1.98 -3.49
N VAL A 68 -1.86 3.31 -3.49
CA VAL A 68 -1.52 4.13 -4.66
C VAL A 68 -0.04 4.55 -4.64
N GLY A 69 0.62 4.52 -3.47
CA GLY A 69 2.02 4.92 -3.31
C GLY A 69 2.20 6.43 -3.09
N THR A 70 1.20 7.11 -2.52
CA THR A 70 1.17 8.58 -2.41
C THR A 70 1.69 9.09 -1.08
N ALA A 71 1.67 8.27 -0.03
CA ALA A 71 1.92 8.74 1.34
C ALA A 71 3.34 9.32 1.47
N THR A 72 4.35 8.62 0.95
CA THR A 72 5.75 9.08 1.02
C THR A 72 5.97 10.34 0.19
N LEU A 73 5.31 10.47 -0.97
CA LEU A 73 5.44 11.65 -1.83
C LEU A 73 4.89 12.90 -1.13
N LEU A 74 3.74 12.75 -0.47
CA LEU A 74 3.12 13.83 0.30
C LEU A 74 3.93 14.20 1.54
N GLU A 75 4.56 13.23 2.21
CA GLU A 75 5.45 13.48 3.35
C GLU A 75 6.74 14.22 2.97
N GLU A 76 7.22 14.03 1.74
CA GLU A 76 8.39 14.72 1.19
C GLU A 76 8.02 16.04 0.48
N ASP A 77 6.83 16.60 0.77
CA ASP A 77 6.31 17.86 0.23
C ASP A 77 6.31 17.93 -1.31
N CYS A 78 6.12 16.78 -1.99
CA CYS A 78 6.01 16.75 -3.45
C CYS A 78 4.71 17.43 -3.89
N ASN A 79 4.84 18.48 -4.70
CA ASN A 79 3.72 19.32 -5.14
C ASN A 79 3.33 19.14 -6.63
N TYR A 80 4.04 18.27 -7.35
CA TYR A 80 3.65 17.75 -8.66
C TYR A 80 3.62 16.24 -8.60
N ILE A 81 2.44 15.64 -8.82
CA ILE A 81 2.25 14.19 -8.75
C ILE A 81 1.64 13.70 -10.07
N ILE A 82 2.25 12.65 -10.62
CA ILE A 82 1.66 11.84 -11.69
C ILE A 82 1.29 10.50 -11.07
N ALA A 83 0.00 10.24 -10.96
CA ALA A 83 -0.53 9.02 -10.36
C ALA A 83 -1.16 8.14 -11.44
N SER A 84 -0.82 6.85 -11.41
CA SER A 84 -1.38 5.83 -12.29
C SER A 84 -2.02 4.75 -11.43
N ASP A 85 -3.33 4.68 -11.46
CA ASP A 85 -4.11 3.69 -10.74
C ASP A 85 -4.40 2.48 -11.63
N THR A 86 -3.79 1.35 -11.29
CA THR A 86 -4.05 0.04 -11.91
C THR A 86 -5.00 -0.82 -11.10
N GLY A 87 -5.64 -0.26 -10.07
CA GLY A 87 -6.62 -0.95 -9.25
C GLY A 87 -7.78 -1.45 -10.11
N ALA A 88 -7.90 -2.77 -10.25
CA ALA A 88 -9.11 -3.35 -10.79
C ALA A 88 -10.23 -3.17 -9.77
N LEU A 89 -11.38 -2.64 -10.21
CA LEU A 89 -12.60 -2.61 -9.39
C LEU A 89 -12.84 -4.00 -8.81
N LEU A 90 -13.14 -4.11 -7.52
CA LEU A 90 -13.53 -5.39 -6.92
C LEU A 90 -14.70 -5.96 -7.72
N GLU A 91 -14.43 -7.09 -8.39
CA GLU A 91 -15.45 -7.74 -9.19
C GLU A 91 -16.69 -8.03 -8.32
N VAL A 92 -17.85 -7.66 -8.87
CA VAL A 92 -19.15 -8.02 -8.30
C VAL A 92 -19.40 -9.48 -8.68
N GLU A 93 -19.09 -10.38 -7.75
CA GLU A 93 -19.38 -11.79 -7.91
C GLU A 93 -20.86 -12.06 -7.63
N GLU A 94 -21.59 -12.66 -8.57
CA GLU A 94 -22.99 -13.10 -8.38
C GLU A 94 -23.13 -14.12 -7.24
N ARG A 95 -22.04 -14.79 -6.84
CA ARG A 95 -22.00 -15.72 -5.71
C ARG A 95 -20.66 -15.58 -5.00
N ALA A 96 -20.68 -15.07 -3.77
CA ALA A 96 -19.49 -15.01 -2.94
C ALA A 96 -18.89 -16.41 -2.77
N ALA A 97 -17.63 -16.59 -3.14
CA ALA A 97 -16.91 -17.81 -2.84
C ALA A 97 -16.90 -18.07 -1.32
N GLY A 98 -17.49 -19.18 -0.88
CA GLY A 98 -17.73 -19.47 0.55
C GLY A 98 -16.55 -20.07 1.32
N GLY A 99 -15.35 -20.13 0.71
CA GLY A 99 -14.16 -20.70 1.35
C GLY A 99 -13.49 -19.75 2.33
N ARG A 100 -12.76 -20.29 3.31
CA ARG A 100 -11.95 -19.47 4.24
C ARG A 100 -10.87 -18.66 3.51
N ILE A 101 -10.30 -19.22 2.44
CA ILE A 101 -9.28 -18.56 1.61
C ILE A 101 -9.88 -17.41 0.81
N SER A 102 -11.06 -17.60 0.21
CA SER A 102 -11.73 -16.53 -0.54
C SER A 102 -12.15 -15.39 0.39
N LEU A 103 -12.64 -15.68 1.60
CA LEU A 103 -12.90 -14.65 2.60
C LEU A 103 -11.60 -13.92 3.03
N ALA A 104 -10.53 -14.67 3.27
CA ALA A 104 -9.23 -14.13 3.66
C ALA A 104 -8.58 -13.28 2.57
N ALA A 105 -8.88 -13.51 1.28
CA ALA A 105 -8.46 -12.66 0.18
C ALA A 105 -9.39 -11.45 -0.02
N ARG A 106 -10.70 -11.66 0.16
CA ARG A 106 -11.72 -10.64 -0.10
C ARG A 106 -11.65 -9.48 0.89
N VAL A 107 -11.39 -9.77 2.16
CA VAL A 107 -11.31 -8.71 3.19
C VAL A 107 -10.15 -7.73 2.92
N PRO A 108 -8.90 -8.17 2.73
CA PRO A 108 -7.81 -7.28 2.32
C PRO A 108 -8.12 -6.54 1.02
N GLY A 109 -8.69 -7.21 0.01
CA GLY A 109 -9.07 -6.55 -1.24
C GLY A 109 -10.04 -5.38 -1.04
N ILE A 110 -11.07 -5.54 -0.20
CA ILE A 110 -12.02 -4.46 0.17
C ILE A 110 -11.31 -3.30 0.87
N LEU A 111 -10.41 -3.60 1.80
CA LEU A 111 -9.67 -2.58 2.53
C LEU A 111 -8.72 -1.81 1.61
N MET A 112 -7.98 -2.52 0.75
CA MET A 112 -7.04 -1.96 -0.21
C MET A 112 -7.77 -1.06 -1.24
N GLU A 113 -8.91 -1.50 -1.78
CA GLU A 113 -9.72 -0.64 -2.66
C GLU A 113 -10.20 0.62 -1.94
N ARG A 114 -10.68 0.49 -0.70
CA ARG A 114 -11.12 1.66 0.08
C ARG A 114 -9.97 2.63 0.37
N ILE A 115 -8.80 2.12 0.72
CA ILE A 115 -7.61 2.95 0.97
C ILE A 115 -7.21 3.66 -0.32
N GLY A 116 -7.14 2.95 -1.45
CA GLY A 116 -6.82 3.56 -2.74
C GLY A 116 -7.77 4.69 -3.10
N ASN A 117 -9.09 4.48 -2.96
CA ASN A 117 -10.08 5.52 -3.21
C ASN A 117 -9.88 6.76 -2.32
N LEU A 118 -9.60 6.57 -1.02
CA LEU A 118 -9.33 7.69 -0.11
C LEU A 118 -8.06 8.47 -0.49
N GLN A 119 -7.02 7.77 -0.94
CA GLN A 119 -5.78 8.40 -1.39
C GLN A 119 -5.98 9.21 -2.66
N ASN A 120 -6.80 8.70 -3.59
CA ASN A 120 -7.16 9.43 -4.81
C ASN A 120 -7.97 10.69 -4.48
N GLU A 121 -8.98 10.57 -3.61
CA GLU A 121 -9.77 11.71 -3.11
C GLU A 121 -8.88 12.76 -2.41
N GLU A 122 -7.87 12.33 -1.65
CA GLU A 122 -6.92 13.24 -1.01
C GLU A 122 -6.09 14.03 -2.04
N LEU A 123 -5.57 13.37 -3.07
CA LEU A 123 -4.81 14.03 -4.14
C LEU A 123 -5.67 15.07 -4.87
N GLU A 124 -6.91 14.71 -5.23
CA GLU A 124 -7.85 15.61 -5.88
C GLU A 124 -8.19 16.82 -4.98
N TYR A 125 -8.42 16.56 -3.69
CA TYR A 125 -8.71 17.61 -2.71
C TYR A 125 -7.53 18.59 -2.56
N LYS A 126 -6.30 18.07 -2.41
CA LYS A 126 -5.09 18.89 -2.33
C LYS A 126 -4.84 19.69 -3.60
N ASN A 127 -5.16 19.14 -4.77
CA ASN A 127 -5.05 19.86 -6.04
C ASN A 127 -6.08 20.99 -6.16
N ALA A 128 -7.33 20.72 -5.75
CA ALA A 128 -8.38 21.74 -5.73
C ALA A 128 -8.04 22.90 -4.76
N LEU A 129 -7.48 22.61 -3.59
CA LEU A 129 -7.01 23.65 -2.66
C LEU A 129 -5.90 24.52 -3.27
N ALA A 130 -4.95 23.90 -3.98
CA ALA A 130 -3.89 24.64 -4.66
C ALA A 130 -4.44 25.60 -5.72
N ALA A 131 -5.43 25.15 -6.49
CA ALA A 131 -6.10 25.97 -7.51
C ALA A 131 -6.84 27.19 -6.92
N LEU A 132 -7.32 27.07 -5.67
CA LEU A 132 -7.95 28.18 -4.94
C LEU A 132 -6.93 29.14 -4.30
N GLY A 133 -5.64 28.83 -4.33
CA GLY A 133 -4.58 29.63 -3.71
C GLY A 133 -4.62 29.66 -2.18
N THR A 134 -5.30 28.69 -1.56
CA THR A 134 -5.63 28.72 -0.13
C THR A 134 -4.67 27.93 0.76
N SER A 135 -3.72 27.18 0.20
CA SER A 135 -2.83 26.31 0.99
C SER A 135 -1.39 26.26 0.47
N ALA A 136 -0.44 26.28 1.41
CA ALA A 136 0.98 25.97 1.15
C ALA A 136 1.21 24.46 0.91
N ASP A 137 0.35 23.59 1.48
CA ASP A 137 0.35 22.13 1.31
C ASP A 137 -0.46 21.68 0.07
N GLY A 138 -0.75 22.62 -0.84
CA GLY A 138 -1.52 22.35 -2.04
C GLY A 138 -0.70 21.58 -3.08
N LEU A 139 -1.37 20.69 -3.81
CA LEU A 139 -0.76 19.99 -4.95
C LEU A 139 -0.88 20.86 -6.21
N TYR A 140 0.18 21.56 -6.61
CA TYR A 140 0.15 22.48 -7.75
C TYR A 140 -0.07 21.82 -9.11
N GLY A 141 0.31 20.55 -9.25
CA GLY A 141 0.03 19.77 -10.45
C GLY A 141 -0.33 18.34 -10.14
N LEU A 142 -1.46 17.89 -10.67
CA LEU A 142 -1.91 16.51 -10.62
C LEU A 142 -2.22 16.03 -12.04
N ALA A 143 -1.59 14.92 -12.44
CA ALA A 143 -2.04 14.14 -13.58
C ALA A 143 -2.44 12.75 -13.06
N TYR A 144 -3.71 12.39 -13.23
CA TYR A 144 -4.25 11.13 -12.74
C TYR A 144 -4.72 10.26 -13.91
N PHE A 145 -4.27 9.01 -13.94
CA PHE A 145 -4.62 8.03 -14.96
C PHE A 145 -5.23 6.80 -14.30
N HIS A 146 -6.49 6.50 -14.59
CA HIS A 146 -7.10 5.22 -14.24
C HIS A 146 -6.96 4.25 -15.41
N ILE A 147 -6.31 3.11 -15.18
CA ILE A 147 -6.07 2.10 -16.20
C ILE A 147 -7.20 1.06 -16.14
N GLU A 148 -8.18 1.20 -17.04
CA GLU A 148 -9.24 0.20 -17.17
C GLU A 148 -8.68 -1.12 -17.73
N SER A 149 -8.87 -2.21 -17.00
CA SER A 149 -8.62 -3.54 -17.54
C SER A 149 -9.73 -3.94 -18.52
N GLN A 150 -9.36 -4.41 -19.72
CA GLN A 150 -10.31 -4.92 -20.71
C GLN A 150 -11.25 -5.97 -20.07
N PRO A 151 -12.57 -5.89 -20.28
CA PRO A 151 -13.49 -6.87 -19.72
C PRO A 151 -13.12 -8.27 -20.23
N ARG A 152 -12.89 -9.21 -19.31
CA ARG A 152 -12.64 -10.62 -19.67
C ARG A 152 -13.85 -11.12 -20.45
N LEU A 153 -13.69 -11.35 -21.76
CA LEU A 153 -14.69 -12.05 -22.57
C LEU A 153 -14.99 -13.40 -21.89
N ARG A 154 -16.17 -13.50 -21.27
CA ARG A 154 -16.70 -14.77 -20.76
C ARG A 154 -16.74 -15.76 -21.93
N ARG A 155 -15.76 -16.67 -22.01
CA ARG A 155 -15.88 -17.86 -22.85
C ARG A 155 -17.06 -18.65 -22.29
N ARG A 156 -18.21 -18.55 -22.98
CA ARG A 156 -19.34 -19.45 -22.77
C ARG A 156 -18.81 -20.88 -22.90
N ARG A 157 -18.77 -21.61 -21.78
CA ARG A 157 -18.70 -23.06 -21.77
C ARG A 157 -20.10 -23.59 -21.58
#